data_AF-A0A7V6LI20-F1
#
_entry.id   AF-A0A7V6LI20-F1
#
_cell.length_a   1.000
_cell.length_b   1.000
_cell.length_c   1.000
_cell.angle_alpha   90.00
_cell.angle_beta   90.00
_cell.angle_gamma   90.00
#
_symmetry.space_group_name_H-M   'P 1'
#
loop_
_entity.id
_entity.type
_entity.pdbx_description
1 polymer ?
#
loop_
_entity_poly.entity_id
_entity_poly.type
_entity_poly.pdbx_seq_one_letter_code
_entity_poly.pdbx_strand_id
1 'polypeptide(L)'
;MTEQKNGHDDNRQWFLRINGETVFGPVATQGLIVWAEQGRILPGHEVSLDRKEWVPAVSVDLLDMRWFVDDGDGELRGPLNRLAAEALIKSGKVSATAQVVAAEDVDTDTESADAVPGDEKRPRDAMPEEVLQRRVHELETIVSEQRDRLSKLSDANALETIQHEREVLSTLLKEAEAQKEELIRNAEKDTKANERKLEQLRQQIKRLEQQLEEAVGMTPQIEALTADLAQAEERVKTAEAARAEADARARTSETEWEEERMRVKTLGQKLEEAEARVKAAEKARAEAEERACAGEAFLAEVLNDANARDIAYQEKITELEKLCSQPPEETARFYADQAAVYELINAEVTELAAALEREKTQAEQLKNWSTQRQQSLMERRQKLLRHLGGSPGDMTRRTVRELPSDPQVARLRADLENMRVMHQREMRLAETKERELRDKVQLLETEGTRLHAQIIEGEKRVRQIEELEEQLRQRDHDMAAERKSREEEREQFEANQRAFLARIETLERAAKSNTPEGLQSAEARNVKLASWMRLKS
;
A
#
# COMPACT_ATOMS: atom_id res chain seq x y z
N MET A 1 20.79 52.68 -11.53
CA MET A 1 20.51 51.42 -12.26
C MET A 1 21.84 50.91 -12.76
N THR A 2 22.24 49.72 -12.34
CA THR A 2 23.53 49.10 -12.69
C THR A 2 23.25 47.76 -13.36
N GLU A 3 23.88 47.53 -14.51
CA GLU A 3 23.60 46.38 -15.35
C GLU A 3 24.20 45.11 -14.72
N GLN A 4 23.34 44.26 -14.13
CA GLN A 4 23.73 42.89 -13.81
C GLN A 4 23.83 42.11 -15.12
N LYS A 5 25.05 42.02 -15.67
CA LYS A 5 25.31 41.25 -16.89
C LYS A 5 24.91 39.80 -16.69
N ASN A 6 24.16 39.28 -17.67
CA ASN A 6 23.65 37.92 -17.71
C ASN A 6 24.71 36.88 -17.31
N GLY A 7 24.42 36.07 -16.28
CA GLY A 7 25.01 34.75 -16.18
C GLY A 7 24.52 33.93 -17.39
N HIS A 8 25.45 33.48 -18.22
CA HIS A 8 25.12 32.60 -19.34
C HIS A 8 25.04 31.16 -18.80
N ASP A 9 23.89 30.52 -18.89
CA ASP A 9 23.74 29.09 -18.59
C ASP A 9 24.45 28.27 -19.68
N ASP A 10 25.78 28.17 -19.56
CA ASP A 10 26.60 27.30 -20.41
C ASP A 10 26.37 25.85 -20.00
N ASN A 11 25.30 25.26 -20.56
CA ASN A 11 24.77 23.94 -20.26
C ASN A 11 25.66 22.78 -20.77
N ARG A 12 26.97 23.00 -20.87
CA ARG A 12 27.97 22.00 -21.21
C ARG A 12 28.25 21.12 -20.00
N GLN A 13 28.24 19.81 -20.23
CA GLN A 13 28.64 18.83 -19.22
C GLN A 13 30.09 18.43 -19.46
N TRP A 14 30.93 18.71 -18.46
CA TRP A 14 32.34 18.36 -18.46
C TRP A 14 32.60 17.12 -17.61
N PHE A 15 33.65 16.40 -17.98
CA PHE A 15 34.23 15.30 -17.25
C PHE A 15 35.71 15.57 -17.02
N LEU A 16 36.20 15.34 -15.81
CA LEU A 16 37.62 15.46 -15.43
C LEU A 16 38.22 14.06 -15.35
N ARG A 17 39.37 13.82 -15.99
CA ARG A 17 40.15 12.59 -15.90
C ARG A 17 41.45 12.85 -15.14
N ILE A 18 41.69 12.03 -14.12
CA ILE A 18 42.89 12.07 -13.28
C ILE A 18 43.70 10.80 -13.54
N ASN A 19 44.97 10.99 -13.89
CA ASN A 19 45.97 9.94 -14.17
C ASN A 19 45.54 8.92 -15.22
N GLY A 20 44.72 9.32 -16.20
CA GLY A 20 44.22 8.44 -17.29
C GLY A 20 43.14 7.41 -16.88
N GLU A 21 43.03 7.08 -15.59
CA GLU A 21 42.17 5.99 -15.11
C GLU A 21 40.83 6.47 -14.51
N THR A 22 40.85 7.52 -13.69
CA THR A 22 39.67 7.92 -12.89
C THR A 22 38.94 9.09 -13.52
N VAL A 23 37.62 8.96 -13.74
CA VAL A 23 36.79 9.97 -14.43
C VAL A 23 35.67 10.47 -13.52
N PHE A 24 35.60 11.79 -13.35
CA PHE A 24 34.64 12.48 -12.50
C PHE A 24 33.70 13.36 -13.34
N GLY A 25 32.39 13.29 -13.10
CA GLY A 25 31.36 14.10 -13.78
C GLY A 25 30.14 13.28 -14.22
N PRO A 26 29.08 13.92 -14.75
CA PRO A 26 29.10 15.26 -15.37
C PRO A 26 29.10 16.42 -14.38
N VAL A 27 29.73 17.53 -14.77
CA VAL A 27 29.71 18.81 -14.04
C VAL A 27 29.46 19.95 -15.03
N ALA A 28 28.62 20.93 -14.68
CA ALA A 28 28.44 22.13 -15.50
C ALA A 28 29.72 22.99 -15.54
N THR A 29 29.92 23.81 -16.57
CA THR A 29 31.12 24.66 -16.74
C THR A 29 31.50 25.44 -15.47
N GLN A 30 30.53 26.07 -14.79
CA GLN A 30 30.78 26.81 -13.55
C GLN A 30 31.31 25.92 -12.41
N GLY A 31 30.88 24.66 -12.32
CA GLY A 31 31.37 23.72 -11.32
C GLY A 31 32.80 23.24 -11.62
N LEU A 32 33.18 23.12 -12.89
CA LEU A 32 34.55 22.81 -13.29
C LEU A 32 35.51 23.97 -12.97
N ILE A 33 35.08 25.22 -13.20
CA ILE A 33 35.82 26.43 -12.79
C ILE A 33 36.05 26.42 -11.28
N VAL A 34 35.01 26.20 -10.47
CA VAL A 34 35.11 26.10 -9.01
C VAL A 34 36.05 24.97 -8.56
N TRP A 35 36.20 23.89 -9.33
CA TRP A 35 37.20 22.84 -9.05
C TRP A 35 38.64 23.28 -9.35
N ALA A 36 38.86 24.13 -10.36
CA ALA A 36 40.16 24.76 -10.61
C ALA A 36 40.51 25.78 -9.50
N GLU A 37 39.56 26.65 -9.13
CA GLU A 37 39.72 27.63 -8.04
C GLU A 37 40.05 26.96 -6.69
N GLN A 38 39.48 25.79 -6.42
CA GLN A 38 39.77 24.97 -5.23
C GLN A 38 41.07 24.15 -5.32
N GLY A 39 41.83 24.24 -6.42
CA GLY A 39 43.07 23.47 -6.61
C GLY A 39 42.88 21.96 -6.76
N ARG A 40 41.68 21.50 -7.15
CA ARG A 40 41.40 20.07 -7.41
C ARG A 40 41.83 19.63 -8.81
N ILE A 41 42.07 20.58 -9.71
CA ILE A 41 42.59 20.35 -11.05
C ILE A 41 44.08 20.70 -11.04
N LEU A 42 44.92 19.72 -11.35
CA LEU A 42 46.37 19.81 -11.29
C LEU A 42 46.98 19.73 -12.70
N PRO A 43 48.25 20.14 -12.88
CA PRO A 43 49.03 19.81 -14.08
C PRO A 43 48.93 18.31 -14.41
N GLY A 44 48.67 17.99 -15.69
CA GLY A 44 48.50 16.61 -16.16
C GLY A 44 47.09 16.02 -15.99
N HIS A 45 46.14 16.71 -15.36
CA HIS A 45 44.73 16.35 -15.46
C HIS A 45 44.18 16.71 -16.85
N GLU A 46 43.18 15.95 -17.33
CA GLU A 46 42.53 16.17 -18.62
C GLU A 46 41.03 16.41 -18.43
N VAL A 47 40.40 17.14 -19.36
CA VAL A 47 38.96 17.37 -19.38
C VAL A 47 38.34 17.00 -20.72
N SER A 48 37.08 16.62 -20.71
CA SER A 48 36.31 16.21 -21.90
C SER A 48 34.86 16.66 -21.81
N LEU A 49 34.23 16.89 -22.96
CA LEU A 49 32.79 17.15 -23.09
C LEU A 49 31.98 15.89 -23.44
N ASP A 50 32.61 14.86 -24.00
CA ASP A 50 31.92 13.67 -24.55
C ASP A 50 32.47 12.32 -24.05
N ARG A 51 33.49 12.37 -23.18
CA ARG A 51 34.29 11.25 -22.64
C ARG A 51 35.18 10.52 -23.66
N LYS A 52 35.31 10.99 -24.89
CA LYS A 52 36.15 10.39 -25.94
C LYS A 52 37.34 11.28 -26.30
N GLU A 53 37.08 12.55 -26.57
CA GLU A 53 38.13 13.54 -26.82
C GLU A 53 38.55 14.17 -25.49
N TRP A 54 39.81 13.98 -25.12
CA TRP A 54 40.39 14.42 -23.85
C TRP A 54 41.46 15.49 -24.13
N VAL A 55 41.33 16.63 -23.45
CA VAL A 55 42.15 17.82 -23.63
C VAL A 55 42.83 18.15 -22.31
N PRO A 56 44.15 18.43 -22.26
CA PRO A 56 44.82 18.82 -21.02
C PRO A 56 44.13 20.03 -20.37
N ALA A 57 43.89 19.99 -19.05
CA ALA A 57 43.16 21.06 -18.36
C ALA A 57 43.87 22.43 -18.46
N VAL A 58 45.20 22.41 -18.57
CA VAL A 58 46.05 23.59 -18.76
C VAL A 58 45.76 24.32 -20.09
N SER A 59 45.28 23.61 -21.12
CA SER A 59 44.95 24.20 -22.42
C SER A 59 43.47 24.63 -22.56
N VAL A 60 42.75 24.78 -21.44
CA VAL A 60 41.36 25.27 -21.42
C VAL A 60 41.32 26.63 -20.73
N ASP A 61 41.24 27.70 -21.53
CA ASP A 61 41.30 29.11 -21.09
C ASP A 61 40.36 29.44 -19.92
N LEU A 62 39.17 28.80 -19.88
CA LEU A 62 38.17 29.01 -18.81
C LEU A 62 38.65 28.60 -17.41
N LEU A 63 39.71 27.81 -17.28
CA LEU A 63 40.25 27.36 -15.99
C LEU A 63 41.37 28.26 -15.46
N ASP A 64 41.86 29.22 -16.26
CA ASP A 64 42.98 30.14 -15.97
C ASP A 64 44.21 29.47 -15.31
N MET A 65 44.55 28.26 -15.76
CA MET A 65 45.68 27.49 -15.24
C MET A 65 47.00 27.98 -15.84
N ARG A 66 47.45 29.16 -15.42
CA ARG A 66 48.64 29.86 -15.96
C ARG A 66 49.59 30.41 -14.90
N TRP A 67 49.30 30.18 -13.62
CA TRP A 67 50.02 30.76 -12.49
C TRP A 67 50.90 29.73 -11.80
N PHE A 68 52.09 30.15 -11.37
CA PHE A 68 53.02 29.33 -10.60
C PHE A 68 53.19 29.91 -9.20
N VAL A 69 53.48 29.07 -8.21
CA VAL A 69 54.00 29.50 -6.92
C VAL A 69 55.50 29.25 -6.93
N ASP A 70 56.30 30.27 -6.66
CA ASP A 70 57.72 30.10 -6.34
C ASP A 70 57.84 29.93 -4.83
N ASP A 71 58.17 28.71 -4.39
CA ASP A 71 58.33 28.37 -2.97
C ASP A 71 59.62 28.97 -2.37
N GLY A 72 60.55 29.47 -3.20
CA GLY A 72 61.81 30.15 -2.82
C GLY A 72 63.08 29.30 -2.92
N ASP A 73 62.94 27.97 -3.00
CA ASP A 73 64.03 27.00 -3.16
C ASP A 73 64.31 26.64 -4.64
N GLY A 74 63.66 27.34 -5.60
CA GLY A 74 63.83 27.13 -7.04
C GLY A 74 62.90 26.08 -7.68
N GLU A 75 62.08 25.36 -6.90
CA GLU A 75 61.01 24.52 -7.44
C GLU A 75 59.72 25.33 -7.69
N LEU A 76 59.34 25.49 -8.95
CA LEU A 76 58.12 26.20 -9.36
C LEU A 76 56.89 25.29 -9.32
N ARG A 77 55.92 25.62 -8.46
CA ARG A 77 54.67 24.89 -8.28
C ARG A 77 53.56 25.41 -9.18
N GLY A 78 53.40 24.80 -10.36
CA GLY A 78 52.33 25.13 -11.29
C GLY A 78 52.34 24.26 -12.56
N PRO A 79 51.56 24.62 -13.59
CA PRO A 79 50.59 25.72 -13.62
C PRO A 79 49.28 25.42 -12.87
N LEU A 80 48.78 26.41 -12.13
CA LEU A 80 47.55 26.36 -11.34
C LEU A 80 46.63 27.56 -11.65
N ASN A 81 45.38 27.47 -11.23
CA ASN A 81 44.48 28.62 -11.18
C ASN A 81 44.96 29.63 -10.12
N ARG A 82 44.82 30.93 -10.40
CA ARG A 82 45.25 32.01 -9.50
C ARG A 82 44.74 31.86 -8.07
N LEU A 83 43.47 31.55 -7.88
CA LEU A 83 42.86 31.47 -6.55
C LEU A 83 43.39 30.26 -5.77
N ALA A 84 43.71 29.17 -6.46
CA ALA A 84 44.36 28.01 -5.86
C ALA A 84 45.81 28.32 -5.43
N ALA A 85 46.57 29.04 -6.27
CA ALA A 85 47.93 29.49 -5.94
C ALA A 85 47.94 30.43 -4.72
N GLU A 86 47.06 31.44 -4.71
CA GLU A 86 46.89 32.31 -3.55
C GLU A 86 46.42 31.57 -2.30
N ALA A 87 45.57 30.54 -2.43
CA ALA A 87 45.10 29.71 -1.32
C ALA A 87 46.19 28.80 -0.75
N LEU A 88 47.10 28.28 -1.58
CA LEU A 88 48.24 27.48 -1.13
C LEU A 88 49.17 28.29 -0.21
N ILE A 89 49.53 29.52 -0.61
CA ILE A 89 50.34 30.44 0.22
C ILE A 89 49.59 30.75 1.53
N LYS A 90 48.30 31.12 1.46
CA LYS A 90 47.45 31.40 2.64
C LYS A 90 47.27 30.17 3.55
N SER A 91 47.53 28.95 3.08
CA SER A 91 47.41 27.70 3.86
C SER A 91 48.67 27.32 4.64
N GLY A 92 49.79 28.01 4.45
CA GLY A 92 51.06 27.71 5.15
C GLY A 92 51.72 26.39 4.75
N LYS A 93 51.32 25.79 3.62
CA LYS A 93 51.95 24.58 3.03
C LYS A 93 53.20 24.89 2.19
N VAL A 94 53.57 26.16 2.15
CA VAL A 94 54.60 26.82 1.35
C VAL A 94 55.22 27.92 2.22
N SER A 95 56.47 28.31 1.96
CA SER A 95 57.12 29.38 2.72
C SER A 95 56.32 30.70 2.72
N ALA A 96 56.37 31.44 3.82
CA ALA A 96 55.76 32.77 3.94
C ALA A 96 56.44 33.84 3.05
N THR A 97 57.56 33.50 2.40
CA THR A 97 58.26 34.33 1.41
C THR A 97 57.80 34.10 -0.04
N ALA A 98 57.00 33.06 -0.28
CA ALA A 98 56.62 32.63 -1.61
C ALA A 98 55.74 33.64 -2.35
N GLN A 99 55.90 33.68 -3.68
CA GLN A 99 55.22 34.63 -4.56
C GLN A 99 54.45 33.89 -5.66
N VAL A 100 53.34 34.48 -6.10
CA VAL A 100 52.60 33.98 -7.28
C VAL A 100 53.21 34.62 -8.51
N VAL A 101 53.93 33.82 -9.29
CA VAL A 101 54.67 34.25 -10.49
C VAL A 101 53.86 33.89 -11.74
N ALA A 102 53.82 34.80 -12.71
CA ALA A 102 53.22 34.51 -14.01
C ALA A 102 54.20 33.71 -14.89
N ALA A 103 53.69 32.93 -15.84
CA ALA A 103 54.50 32.09 -16.73
C ALA A 103 55.45 32.86 -17.69
N GLU A 104 55.53 34.19 -17.56
CA GLU A 104 56.27 35.10 -18.43
C GLU A 104 57.52 35.72 -17.75
N ASP A 105 57.70 35.53 -16.42
CA ASP A 105 58.67 36.26 -15.58
C ASP A 105 59.87 35.41 -15.07
N VAL A 106 60.14 34.22 -15.62
CA VAL A 106 61.16 33.28 -15.11
C VAL A 106 62.36 33.15 -16.05
N ASP A 107 63.48 33.77 -15.66
CA ASP A 107 64.83 33.59 -16.24
C ASP A 107 65.85 33.20 -15.14
N THR A 108 66.94 32.50 -15.52
CA THR A 108 67.86 31.80 -14.59
C THR A 108 69.29 32.35 -14.56
N ASP A 109 69.96 32.42 -13.39
CA ASP A 109 71.44 32.56 -13.29
C ASP A 109 72.01 32.36 -11.85
N THR A 110 73.20 31.72 -11.69
CA THR A 110 74.35 32.03 -10.75
C THR A 110 75.28 30.85 -10.32
N GLU A 111 76.54 31.17 -9.94
CA GLU A 111 77.59 30.32 -9.27
C GLU A 111 78.12 31.01 -7.96
N SER A 112 79.17 30.65 -7.17
CA SER A 112 80.33 29.68 -7.17
C SER A 112 80.63 29.27 -5.68
N ALA A 113 81.77 28.77 -5.13
CA ALA A 113 83.17 28.47 -5.52
C ALA A 113 83.85 27.48 -4.50
N ASP A 114 85.17 27.21 -4.64
CA ASP A 114 86.05 26.34 -3.80
C ASP A 114 86.90 27.09 -2.72
N ALA A 115 87.54 26.37 -1.76
CA ALA A 115 88.99 26.44 -1.40
C ALA A 115 89.44 25.82 -0.03
N VAL A 116 90.74 25.46 0.11
CA VAL A 116 91.44 24.88 1.30
C VAL A 116 92.94 25.31 1.36
N PRO A 117 93.63 25.41 2.53
CA PRO A 117 95.11 25.60 2.60
C PRO A 117 95.92 24.81 3.68
N GLY A 118 97.27 24.69 3.50
CA GLY A 118 98.26 24.28 4.55
C GLY A 118 99.70 23.88 4.05
N ASP A 119 100.76 24.07 4.86
CA ASP A 119 102.17 23.51 4.74
C ASP A 119 102.94 23.66 6.11
N GLU A 120 104.28 23.66 6.39
CA GLU A 120 105.59 23.76 5.68
C GLU A 120 106.77 23.04 6.45
N LYS A 121 108.07 23.42 6.27
CA LYS A 121 109.32 22.62 6.47
C LYS A 121 110.49 23.53 6.99
N ARG A 122 111.77 23.18 7.28
CA ARG A 122 112.58 21.99 7.74
C ARG A 122 113.96 22.49 8.31
N PRO A 123 114.73 21.72 9.13
CA PRO A 123 115.99 22.18 9.81
C PRO A 123 117.33 21.84 9.09
N ARG A 124 118.47 22.06 9.78
CA ARG A 124 119.88 22.24 9.30
C ARG A 124 120.93 21.48 10.15
N ASP A 125 122.17 21.38 9.64
CA ASP A 125 123.45 21.05 10.32
C ASP A 125 124.65 21.47 9.39
N ALA A 126 125.95 21.49 9.71
CA ALA A 126 126.75 21.68 10.96
C ALA A 126 128.24 21.98 10.59
N MET A 127 129.02 22.65 11.46
CA MET A 127 130.49 22.92 11.38
C MET A 127 131.06 23.26 12.81
N PRO A 128 132.39 23.31 13.10
CA PRO A 128 132.93 22.76 14.36
C PRO A 128 133.75 23.69 15.29
N GLU A 129 134.15 23.08 16.42
CA GLU A 129 135.21 23.40 17.42
C GLU A 129 135.36 24.81 18.02
N GLU A 130 135.50 25.92 17.28
CA GLU A 130 135.38 27.26 17.92
C GLU A 130 133.97 27.45 18.49
N VAL A 131 133.00 26.80 17.84
CA VAL A 131 131.65 26.61 18.35
C VAL A 131 131.67 25.96 19.73
N LEU A 132 132.55 25.01 20.04
CA LEU A 132 132.51 24.25 21.30
C LEU A 132 132.90 25.08 22.54
N GLN A 133 133.84 26.02 22.45
CA GLN A 133 134.16 26.88 23.59
C GLN A 133 133.07 27.93 23.83
N ARG A 134 132.50 28.50 22.75
CA ARG A 134 131.25 29.26 22.85
C ARG A 134 130.11 28.39 23.40
N ARG A 135 130.06 27.11 23.03
CA ARG A 135 129.02 26.17 23.46
C ARG A 135 129.16 25.79 24.92
N VAL A 136 130.36 25.72 25.50
CA VAL A 136 130.53 25.55 26.95
C VAL A 136 129.97 26.77 27.68
N HIS A 137 130.30 27.99 27.26
CA HIS A 137 129.79 29.20 27.92
C HIS A 137 128.28 29.43 27.65
N GLU A 138 127.78 29.11 26.45
CA GLU A 138 126.35 29.01 26.16
C GLU A 138 125.69 27.94 27.03
N LEU A 139 126.30 26.77 27.23
CA LEU A 139 125.75 25.72 28.10
C LEU A 139 125.76 26.16 29.56
N GLU A 140 126.75 26.94 30.01
CA GLU A 140 126.74 27.54 31.34
C GLU A 140 125.60 28.57 31.47
N THR A 141 125.40 29.46 30.49
CA THR A 141 124.27 30.40 30.49
C THR A 141 122.91 29.70 30.34
N ILE A 142 122.83 28.64 29.53
CA ILE A 142 121.64 27.80 29.36
C ILE A 142 121.38 26.99 30.63
N VAL A 143 122.41 26.57 31.38
CA VAL A 143 122.24 25.89 32.68
C VAL A 143 121.85 26.89 33.78
N SER A 144 122.31 28.15 33.75
CA SER A 144 121.73 29.19 34.63
C SER A 144 120.29 29.53 34.23
N GLU A 145 119.98 29.69 32.94
CA GLU A 145 118.61 29.92 32.47
C GLU A 145 117.69 28.72 32.76
N GLN A 146 118.19 27.48 32.66
CA GLN A 146 117.42 26.29 33.03
C GLN A 146 117.26 26.19 34.55
N ARG A 147 118.24 26.62 35.35
CA ARG A 147 118.06 26.76 36.81
C ARG A 147 117.05 27.84 37.17
N ASP A 148 117.03 28.97 36.45
CA ASP A 148 116.05 30.05 36.62
C ASP A 148 114.67 29.73 36.04
N ARG A 149 114.57 28.78 35.12
CA ARG A 149 113.29 28.21 34.65
C ARG A 149 112.81 27.11 35.60
N LEU A 150 113.71 26.28 36.14
CA LEU A 150 113.40 25.29 37.15
C LEU A 150 113.01 25.92 38.50
N SER A 151 113.62 27.05 38.88
CA SER A 151 113.21 27.81 40.07
C SER A 151 111.78 28.33 39.92
N LYS A 152 111.44 28.92 38.78
CA LYS A 152 110.08 29.36 38.42
C LYS A 152 109.05 28.23 38.28
N LEU A 153 109.51 27.00 38.02
CA LEU A 153 108.68 25.78 38.07
C LEU A 153 108.61 25.17 39.49
N SER A 154 109.43 25.65 40.42
CA SER A 154 109.44 25.28 41.85
C SER A 154 108.87 26.35 42.78
N ASP A 155 108.49 27.52 42.25
CA ASP A 155 107.79 28.57 42.99
C ASP A 155 106.48 28.00 43.53
N ALA A 156 106.45 27.70 44.84
CA ALA A 156 105.35 26.99 45.49
C ALA A 156 103.99 27.64 45.21
N ASN A 157 103.95 28.98 45.21
CA ASN A 157 102.76 29.78 44.89
C ASN A 157 102.15 29.43 43.51
N ALA A 158 102.97 29.12 42.50
CA ALA A 158 102.48 28.76 41.16
C ALA A 158 101.91 27.33 41.13
N LEU A 159 102.47 26.43 41.94
CA LEU A 159 101.91 25.09 42.15
C LEU A 159 100.62 25.13 42.98
N GLU A 160 100.50 26.07 43.93
CA GLU A 160 99.27 26.31 44.70
C GLU A 160 98.17 26.91 43.83
N THR A 161 98.46 27.87 42.93
CA THR A 161 97.44 28.37 41.99
C THR A 161 96.96 27.28 41.03
N ILE A 162 97.86 26.44 40.49
CA ILE A 162 97.47 25.33 39.62
C ILE A 162 96.68 24.25 40.40
N GLN A 163 96.98 24.04 41.68
CA GLN A 163 96.16 23.16 42.54
C GLN A 163 94.77 23.74 42.77
N HIS A 164 94.65 25.03 43.08
CA HIS A 164 93.37 25.69 43.27
C HIS A 164 92.54 25.73 41.98
N GLU A 165 93.14 26.03 40.82
CA GLU A 165 92.49 25.94 39.51
C GLU A 165 92.02 24.51 39.21
N ARG A 166 92.83 23.50 39.54
CA ARG A 166 92.43 22.08 39.40
C ARG A 166 91.30 21.69 40.35
N GLU A 167 91.24 22.25 41.55
CA GLU A 167 90.13 22.02 42.50
C GLU A 167 88.85 22.68 42.01
N VAL A 168 88.90 23.94 41.56
CA VAL A 168 87.77 24.68 40.97
C VAL A 168 87.28 24.00 39.68
N LEU A 169 88.19 23.56 38.81
CA LEU A 169 87.81 22.74 37.64
C LEU A 169 87.23 21.39 38.06
N SER A 170 87.67 20.79 39.18
CA SER A 170 87.08 19.55 39.69
C SER A 170 85.68 19.76 40.28
N THR A 171 85.38 20.90 40.91
CA THR A 171 84.01 21.21 41.37
C THR A 171 83.11 21.53 40.19
N LEU A 172 83.55 22.38 39.25
CA LEU A 172 82.79 22.70 38.03
C LEU A 172 82.52 21.47 37.16
N LEU A 173 83.46 20.53 37.06
CA LEU A 173 83.26 19.27 36.32
C LEU A 173 82.23 18.38 37.04
N LYS A 174 82.28 18.25 38.37
CA LYS A 174 81.27 17.53 39.16
C LYS A 174 79.89 18.19 39.08
N GLU A 175 79.82 19.52 39.05
CA GLU A 175 78.59 20.28 38.88
C GLU A 175 78.00 20.05 37.47
N ALA A 176 78.83 20.05 36.43
CA ALA A 176 78.41 19.73 35.07
C ALA A 176 77.98 18.25 34.91
N GLU A 177 78.66 17.32 35.59
CA GLU A 177 78.23 15.91 35.67
C GLU A 177 76.88 15.76 36.38
N ALA A 178 76.68 16.44 37.52
CA ALA A 178 75.42 16.44 38.25
C ALA A 178 74.27 17.07 37.43
N GLN A 179 74.51 18.19 36.75
CA GLN A 179 73.55 18.81 35.83
C GLN A 179 73.20 17.87 34.67
N LYS A 180 74.20 17.19 34.09
CA LYS A 180 74.00 16.17 33.05
C LYS A 180 73.17 15.00 33.55
N GLU A 181 73.44 14.48 34.75
CA GLU A 181 72.61 13.43 35.35
C GLU A 181 71.18 13.90 35.61
N GLU A 182 70.97 15.14 36.07
CA GLU A 182 69.63 15.68 36.30
C GLU A 182 68.86 15.89 34.98
N LEU A 183 69.51 16.37 33.93
CA LEU A 183 68.93 16.44 32.58
C LEU A 183 68.56 15.04 32.06
N ILE A 184 69.42 14.03 32.25
CA ILE A 184 69.11 12.64 31.91
C ILE A 184 67.92 12.11 32.72
N ARG A 185 67.90 12.31 34.05
CA ARG A 185 66.77 11.90 34.92
C ARG A 185 65.46 12.59 34.54
N ASN A 186 65.50 13.84 34.08
CA ASN A 186 64.31 14.57 33.68
C ASN A 186 63.82 14.12 32.29
N ALA A 187 64.72 13.97 31.31
CA ALA A 187 64.41 13.34 30.03
C ALA A 187 63.82 11.92 30.21
N GLU A 188 64.37 11.11 31.12
CA GLU A 188 63.83 9.80 31.49
C GLU A 188 62.44 9.84 32.15
N LYS A 189 62.11 10.89 32.90
CA LYS A 189 60.75 11.08 33.43
C LYS A 189 59.79 11.44 32.28
N ASP A 190 60.22 12.30 31.37
CA ASP A 190 59.40 12.80 30.27
C ASP A 190 59.17 11.73 29.18
N THR A 191 60.14 10.88 28.87
CA THR A 191 59.91 9.69 28.02
C THR A 191 58.90 8.76 28.67
N LYS A 192 59.08 8.38 29.93
CA LYS A 192 58.14 7.51 30.68
C LYS A 192 56.76 8.15 30.84
N ALA A 193 56.66 9.48 30.90
CA ALA A 193 55.38 10.19 30.92
C ALA A 193 54.71 10.20 29.54
N ASN A 194 55.48 10.36 28.45
CA ASN A 194 54.96 10.35 27.09
C ASN A 194 54.61 8.93 26.61
N GLU A 195 55.36 7.90 27.00
CA GLU A 195 55.00 6.48 26.84
C GLU A 195 53.63 6.18 27.47
N ARG A 196 53.39 6.65 28.70
CA ARG A 196 52.08 6.51 29.37
C ARG A 196 50.95 7.22 28.63
N LYS A 197 51.19 8.42 28.09
CA LYS A 197 50.20 9.15 27.26
C LYS A 197 49.93 8.41 25.95
N LEU A 198 50.97 7.93 25.26
CA LEU A 198 50.84 7.16 24.02
C LEU A 198 50.06 5.86 24.25
N GLU A 199 50.29 5.18 25.37
CA GLU A 199 49.56 3.97 25.73
C GLU A 199 48.10 4.26 26.10
N GLN A 200 47.82 5.36 26.80
CA GLN A 200 46.45 5.84 27.04
C GLN A 200 45.72 6.18 25.73
N LEU A 201 46.40 6.85 24.78
CA LEU A 201 45.85 7.18 23.47
C LEU A 201 45.59 5.92 22.63
N ARG A 202 46.50 4.93 22.62
CA ARG A 202 46.28 3.62 21.97
C ARG A 202 45.06 2.90 22.54
N GLN A 203 44.88 2.93 23.87
CA GLN A 203 43.72 2.33 24.52
C GLN A 203 42.42 3.09 24.24
N GLN A 204 42.47 4.41 23.98
CA GLN A 204 41.32 5.18 23.50
C GLN A 204 41.00 4.87 22.04
N ILE A 205 42.00 4.86 21.17
CA ILE A 205 41.86 4.48 19.75
C ILE A 205 41.22 3.10 19.63
N LYS A 206 41.76 2.08 20.33
CA LYS A 206 41.21 0.72 20.29
C LYS A 206 39.76 0.61 20.76
N ARG A 207 39.32 1.46 21.71
CA ARG A 207 37.90 1.52 22.13
C ARG A 207 37.02 2.16 21.06
N LEU A 208 37.51 3.21 20.40
CA LEU A 208 36.79 3.88 19.31
C LEU A 208 36.70 2.99 18.06
N GLU A 209 37.77 2.25 17.74
CA GLU A 209 37.79 1.22 16.70
C GLU A 209 36.74 0.14 16.99
N GLN A 210 36.72 -0.41 18.21
CA GLN A 210 35.71 -1.41 18.61
C GLN A 210 34.29 -0.84 18.56
N GLN A 211 34.07 0.41 19.00
CA GLN A 211 32.75 1.07 18.92
C GLN A 211 32.29 1.32 17.47
N LEU A 212 33.23 1.61 16.55
CA LEU A 212 32.94 1.72 15.12
C LEU A 212 32.62 0.36 14.51
N GLU A 213 33.34 -0.70 14.88
CA GLU A 213 33.09 -2.06 14.41
C GLU A 213 31.75 -2.62 14.94
N GLU A 214 31.41 -2.34 16.20
CA GLU A 214 30.08 -2.60 16.78
C GLU A 214 28.97 -1.82 16.06
N ALA A 215 29.19 -0.52 15.73
CA ALA A 215 28.23 0.29 15.00
C ALA A 215 28.03 -0.17 13.53
N VAL A 216 29.10 -0.59 12.85
CA VAL A 216 29.03 -1.20 11.51
C VAL A 216 28.34 -2.57 11.58
N GLY A 217 28.59 -3.37 12.62
CA GLY A 217 27.87 -4.63 12.87
C GLY A 217 26.36 -4.47 13.00
N MET A 218 25.87 -3.28 13.39
CA MET A 218 24.44 -2.96 13.49
C MET A 218 23.81 -2.50 12.17
N THR A 219 24.58 -2.06 11.15
CA THR A 219 23.98 -1.59 9.89
C THR A 219 23.16 -2.64 9.14
N PRO A 220 23.57 -3.93 8.99
CA PRO A 220 22.71 -4.93 8.35
C PRO A 220 21.41 -5.20 9.13
N GLN A 221 21.42 -5.02 10.45
CA GLN A 221 20.20 -5.17 11.26
C GLN A 221 19.27 -3.94 11.15
N ILE A 222 19.83 -2.73 10.99
CA ILE A 222 19.06 -1.53 10.63
C ILE A 222 18.45 -1.70 9.23
N GLU A 223 19.23 -2.14 8.24
CA GLU A 223 18.76 -2.40 6.87
C GLU A 223 17.61 -3.42 6.86
N ALA A 224 17.78 -4.55 7.56
CA ALA A 224 16.72 -5.56 7.71
C ALA A 224 15.44 -4.96 8.33
N LEU A 225 15.55 -4.20 9.44
CA LEU A 225 14.41 -3.54 10.06
C LEU A 225 13.74 -2.50 9.16
N THR A 226 14.49 -1.78 8.31
CA THR A 226 13.89 -0.87 7.31
C THR A 226 13.18 -1.61 6.18
N ALA A 227 13.67 -2.77 5.76
CA ALA A 227 13.00 -3.63 4.77
C ALA A 227 11.71 -4.24 5.34
N ASP A 228 11.74 -4.72 6.59
CA ASP A 228 10.56 -5.22 7.31
C ASP A 228 9.52 -4.11 7.52
N LEU A 229 9.95 -2.89 7.86
CA LEU A 229 9.08 -1.72 7.98
C LEU A 229 8.40 -1.39 6.64
N ALA A 230 9.17 -1.32 5.54
CA ALA A 230 8.62 -1.07 4.21
C ALA A 230 7.63 -2.17 3.78
N GLN A 231 7.92 -3.44 4.09
CA GLN A 231 6.99 -4.55 3.84
C GLN A 231 5.72 -4.45 4.72
N ALA A 232 5.84 -3.98 5.96
CA ALA A 232 4.70 -3.73 6.84
C ALA A 232 3.83 -2.57 6.32
N GLU A 233 4.43 -1.48 5.84
CA GLU A 233 3.70 -0.37 5.22
C GLU A 233 2.90 -0.81 3.99
N GLU A 234 3.49 -1.59 3.08
CA GLU A 234 2.77 -2.10 1.91
C GLU A 234 1.64 -3.08 2.29
N ARG A 235 1.83 -3.89 3.35
CA ARG A 235 0.75 -4.71 3.93
C ARG A 235 -0.39 -3.85 4.52
N VAL A 236 -0.08 -2.71 5.13
CA VAL A 236 -1.09 -1.77 5.62
C VAL A 236 -1.84 -1.12 4.44
N LYS A 237 -1.13 -0.57 3.45
CA LYS A 237 -1.73 0.06 2.26
C LYS A 237 -2.67 -0.89 1.51
N THR A 238 -2.25 -2.15 1.33
CA THR A 238 -3.09 -3.18 0.68
C THR A 238 -4.29 -3.59 1.54
N ALA A 239 -4.14 -3.67 2.86
CA ALA A 239 -5.27 -3.93 3.77
C ALA A 239 -6.27 -2.76 3.84
N GLU A 240 -5.80 -1.52 3.76
CA GLU A 240 -6.63 -0.31 3.69
C GLU A 240 -7.40 -0.23 2.37
N ALA A 241 -6.75 -0.52 1.24
CA ALA A 241 -7.42 -0.62 -0.06
C ALA A 241 -8.51 -1.72 -0.05
N ALA A 242 -8.20 -2.90 0.48
CA ALA A 242 -9.17 -4.00 0.60
C ALA A 242 -10.36 -3.65 1.53
N ARG A 243 -10.13 -2.89 2.60
CA ARG A 243 -11.19 -2.35 3.47
C ARG A 243 -12.06 -1.32 2.73
N ALA A 244 -11.44 -0.38 2.00
CA ALA A 244 -12.18 0.61 1.22
C ALA A 244 -13.06 -0.03 0.13
N GLU A 245 -12.58 -1.10 -0.52
CA GLU A 245 -13.40 -1.91 -1.42
C GLU A 245 -14.54 -2.65 -0.71
N ALA A 246 -14.29 -3.23 0.47
CA ALA A 246 -15.32 -3.90 1.26
C ALA A 246 -16.41 -2.93 1.71
N ASP A 247 -16.04 -1.75 2.21
CA ASP A 247 -16.97 -0.67 2.60
C ASP A 247 -17.79 -0.17 1.40
N ALA A 248 -17.19 -0.07 0.21
CA ALA A 248 -17.90 0.29 -1.01
C ALA A 248 -18.95 -0.77 -1.40
N ARG A 249 -18.59 -2.06 -1.36
CA ARG A 249 -19.49 -3.19 -1.61
C ARG A 249 -20.62 -3.31 -0.57
N ALA A 250 -20.31 -2.98 0.69
CA ALA A 250 -21.30 -2.91 1.76
C ALA A 250 -22.33 -1.81 1.45
N ARG A 251 -21.89 -0.58 1.16
CA ARG A 251 -22.79 0.54 0.81
C ARG A 251 -23.66 0.27 -0.42
N THR A 252 -23.13 -0.39 -1.45
CA THR A 252 -23.96 -0.78 -2.62
C THR A 252 -25.03 -1.79 -2.24
N SER A 253 -24.69 -2.83 -1.46
CA SER A 253 -25.70 -3.81 -1.04
C SER A 253 -26.70 -3.24 -0.02
N GLU A 254 -26.31 -2.29 0.82
CA GLU A 254 -27.24 -1.49 1.64
C GLU A 254 -28.25 -0.74 0.76
N THR A 255 -27.80 -0.04 -0.29
CA THR A 255 -28.71 0.66 -1.21
C THR A 255 -29.63 -0.29 -1.98
N GLU A 256 -29.15 -1.47 -2.39
CA GLU A 256 -29.97 -2.50 -3.03
C GLU A 256 -31.03 -3.06 -2.06
N TRP A 257 -30.68 -3.29 -0.79
CA TRP A 257 -31.63 -3.69 0.26
C TRP A 257 -32.64 -2.59 0.59
N GLU A 258 -32.25 -1.31 0.58
CA GLU A 258 -33.19 -0.20 0.76
C GLU A 258 -34.17 -0.08 -0.41
N GLU A 259 -33.69 -0.25 -1.64
CA GLU A 259 -34.55 -0.31 -2.84
C GLU A 259 -35.52 -1.49 -2.77
N GLU A 260 -35.07 -2.71 -2.48
CA GLU A 260 -35.96 -3.87 -2.38
C GLU A 260 -36.97 -3.75 -1.22
N ARG A 261 -36.54 -3.22 -0.06
CA ARG A 261 -37.45 -2.90 1.06
C ARG A 261 -38.54 -1.90 0.63
N MET A 262 -38.21 -0.94 -0.23
CA MET A 262 -39.19 0.00 -0.80
C MET A 262 -40.07 -0.66 -1.88
N ARG A 263 -39.51 -1.49 -2.77
CA ARG A 263 -40.26 -2.27 -3.78
C ARG A 263 -41.31 -3.15 -3.08
N VAL A 264 -40.89 -3.96 -2.10
CA VAL A 264 -41.78 -4.80 -1.27
C VAL A 264 -42.87 -3.96 -0.59
N LYS A 265 -42.54 -2.80 -0.01
CA LYS A 265 -43.54 -1.89 0.58
C LYS A 265 -44.58 -1.41 -0.43
N THR A 266 -44.18 -1.01 -1.64
CA THR A 266 -45.14 -0.60 -2.69
C THR A 266 -45.97 -1.77 -3.24
N LEU A 267 -45.44 -3.00 -3.23
CA LEU A 267 -46.18 -4.20 -3.62
C LEU A 267 -47.21 -4.59 -2.55
N GLY A 268 -46.88 -4.46 -1.26
CA GLY A 268 -47.83 -4.62 -0.16
C GLY A 268 -49.02 -3.66 -0.27
N GLN A 269 -48.76 -2.36 -0.49
CA GLN A 269 -49.81 -1.36 -0.70
C GLN A 269 -50.71 -1.68 -1.91
N LYS A 270 -50.12 -2.15 -3.02
CA LYS A 270 -50.89 -2.58 -4.21
C LYS A 270 -51.72 -3.83 -3.94
N LEU A 271 -51.25 -4.74 -3.08
CA LEU A 271 -52.00 -5.92 -2.66
C LEU A 271 -53.19 -5.54 -1.76
N GLU A 272 -52.99 -4.65 -0.78
CA GLU A 272 -54.06 -4.09 0.07
C GLU A 272 -55.13 -3.38 -0.78
N GLU A 273 -54.74 -2.56 -1.76
CA GLU A 273 -55.66 -1.96 -2.72
C GLU A 273 -56.42 -3.01 -3.56
N ALA A 274 -55.74 -4.06 -4.01
CA ALA A 274 -56.34 -5.11 -4.81
C ALA A 274 -57.35 -5.94 -3.99
N GLU A 275 -57.02 -6.30 -2.76
CA GLU A 275 -57.94 -6.95 -1.83
C GLU A 275 -59.17 -6.07 -1.53
N ALA A 276 -58.97 -4.77 -1.31
CA ALA A 276 -60.08 -3.83 -1.09
C ALA A 276 -61.00 -3.75 -2.30
N ARG A 277 -60.45 -3.76 -3.53
CA ARG A 277 -61.23 -3.82 -4.78
C ARG A 277 -61.98 -5.15 -4.94
N VAL A 278 -61.37 -6.29 -4.58
CA VAL A 278 -62.03 -7.60 -4.61
C VAL A 278 -63.20 -7.64 -3.61
N LYS A 279 -62.96 -7.28 -2.34
CA LYS A 279 -63.98 -7.24 -1.28
C LYS A 279 -65.15 -6.31 -1.65
N ALA A 280 -64.88 -5.18 -2.31
CA ALA A 280 -65.90 -4.28 -2.83
C ALA A 280 -66.68 -4.89 -4.02
N ALA A 281 -66.02 -5.59 -4.94
CA ALA A 281 -66.64 -6.26 -6.07
C ALA A 281 -67.51 -7.46 -5.63
N GLU A 282 -67.07 -8.23 -4.63
CA GLU A 282 -67.84 -9.31 -4.01
C GLU A 282 -69.12 -8.77 -3.36
N LYS A 283 -69.03 -7.66 -2.61
CA LYS A 283 -70.21 -6.99 -2.02
C LYS A 283 -71.17 -6.48 -3.10
N ALA A 284 -70.66 -5.80 -4.13
CA ALA A 284 -71.47 -5.30 -5.25
C ALA A 284 -72.11 -6.44 -6.07
N ARG A 285 -71.46 -7.61 -6.14
CA ARG A 285 -72.02 -8.83 -6.74
C ARG A 285 -73.14 -9.40 -5.88
N ALA A 286 -72.96 -9.55 -4.56
CA ALA A 286 -74.02 -10.01 -3.67
C ALA A 286 -75.26 -9.10 -3.74
N GLU A 287 -75.06 -7.77 -3.69
CA GLU A 287 -76.12 -6.77 -3.89
C GLU A 287 -76.79 -6.86 -5.28
N ALA A 288 -76.13 -7.40 -6.30
CA ALA A 288 -76.72 -7.63 -7.62
C ALA A 288 -77.48 -8.97 -7.69
N GLU A 289 -76.98 -10.02 -7.05
CA GLU A 289 -77.64 -11.33 -6.94
C GLU A 289 -78.93 -11.23 -6.10
N GLU A 290 -78.91 -10.49 -4.97
CA GLU A 290 -80.13 -10.19 -4.19
C GLU A 290 -81.20 -9.46 -5.02
N ARG A 291 -80.79 -8.45 -5.81
CA ARG A 291 -81.70 -7.72 -6.71
C ARG A 291 -82.22 -8.58 -7.86
N ALA A 292 -81.42 -9.52 -8.37
CA ALA A 292 -81.86 -10.47 -9.37
C ALA A 292 -82.93 -11.42 -8.80
N CYS A 293 -82.65 -12.07 -7.66
CA CYS A 293 -83.60 -12.94 -6.97
C CYS A 293 -84.91 -12.23 -6.60
N ALA A 294 -84.86 -10.97 -6.15
CA ALA A 294 -86.04 -10.17 -5.88
C ALA A 294 -86.86 -9.85 -7.16
N GLY A 295 -86.18 -9.58 -8.27
CA GLY A 295 -86.81 -9.38 -9.59
C GLY A 295 -87.44 -10.66 -10.13
N GLU A 296 -86.79 -11.80 -9.98
CA GLU A 296 -87.31 -13.12 -10.36
C GLU A 296 -88.54 -13.51 -9.54
N ALA A 297 -88.53 -13.25 -8.22
CA ALA A 297 -89.69 -13.47 -7.36
C ALA A 297 -90.89 -12.61 -7.77
N PHE A 298 -90.69 -11.33 -8.05
CA PHE A 298 -91.74 -10.42 -8.54
C PHE A 298 -92.29 -10.85 -9.91
N LEU A 299 -91.43 -11.30 -10.83
CA LEU A 299 -91.88 -11.84 -12.12
C LEU A 299 -92.69 -13.13 -11.96
N ALA A 300 -92.32 -14.00 -11.01
CA ALA A 300 -93.09 -15.21 -10.71
C ALA A 300 -94.48 -14.90 -10.13
N GLU A 301 -94.59 -13.89 -9.27
CA GLU A 301 -95.88 -13.39 -8.74
C GLU A 301 -96.78 -12.86 -9.88
N VAL A 302 -96.26 -11.96 -10.73
CA VAL A 302 -96.99 -11.40 -11.88
C VAL A 302 -97.42 -12.48 -12.90
N LEU A 303 -96.61 -13.52 -13.10
CA LEU A 303 -96.96 -14.66 -13.96
C LEU A 303 -98.05 -15.54 -13.34
N ASN A 304 -98.03 -15.78 -12.03
CA ASN A 304 -99.10 -16.50 -11.34
C ASN A 304 -100.43 -15.73 -11.42
N ASP A 305 -100.40 -14.42 -11.22
CA ASP A 305 -101.57 -13.54 -11.38
C ASP A 305 -102.10 -13.48 -12.81
N ALA A 306 -101.24 -13.63 -13.83
CA ALA A 306 -101.66 -13.77 -15.22
C ALA A 306 -102.35 -15.13 -15.45
N ASN A 307 -101.69 -16.22 -15.07
CA ASN A 307 -102.22 -17.58 -15.20
C ASN A 307 -103.58 -17.76 -14.50
N ALA A 308 -103.75 -17.20 -13.30
CA ALA A 308 -105.01 -17.25 -12.55
C ALA A 308 -106.16 -16.54 -13.27
N ARG A 309 -105.89 -15.39 -13.92
CA ARG A 309 -106.88 -14.67 -14.74
C ARG A 309 -107.22 -15.43 -16.02
N ASP A 310 -106.23 -16.01 -16.70
CA ASP A 310 -106.46 -16.78 -17.93
C ASP A 310 -107.28 -18.04 -17.68
N ILE A 311 -107.09 -18.72 -16.54
CA ILE A 311 -107.93 -19.84 -16.11
C ILE A 311 -109.38 -19.37 -15.91
N ALA A 312 -109.61 -18.29 -15.16
CA ALA A 312 -110.95 -17.75 -14.92
C ALA A 312 -111.65 -17.25 -16.20
N TYR A 313 -110.89 -16.77 -17.19
CA TYR A 313 -111.44 -16.46 -18.52
C TYR A 313 -111.82 -17.72 -19.30
N GLN A 314 -111.02 -18.79 -19.25
CA GLN A 314 -111.33 -20.07 -19.91
C GLN A 314 -112.59 -20.73 -19.32
N GLU A 315 -112.69 -20.80 -17.99
CA GLU A 315 -113.89 -21.35 -17.31
C GLU A 315 -115.16 -20.63 -17.78
N LYS A 316 -115.15 -19.29 -17.77
CA LYS A 316 -116.30 -18.46 -18.16
C LYS A 316 -116.68 -18.59 -19.64
N ILE A 317 -115.74 -18.92 -20.54
CA ILE A 317 -116.05 -19.23 -21.94
C ILE A 317 -116.88 -20.53 -21.99
N THR A 318 -116.46 -21.58 -21.28
CA THR A 318 -117.18 -22.87 -21.29
C THR A 318 -118.58 -22.80 -20.68
N GLU A 319 -118.82 -21.90 -19.71
CA GLU A 319 -120.15 -21.62 -19.18
C GLU A 319 -121.08 -21.04 -20.26
N LEU A 320 -120.59 -20.07 -21.04
CA LEU A 320 -121.36 -19.40 -22.08
C LEU A 320 -121.66 -20.34 -23.26
N GLU A 321 -120.68 -21.11 -23.71
CA GLU A 321 -120.86 -22.13 -24.75
C GLU A 321 -121.96 -23.14 -24.39
N LYS A 322 -122.00 -23.56 -23.11
CA LYS A 322 -123.02 -24.49 -22.60
C LYS A 322 -124.43 -23.90 -22.62
N LEU A 323 -124.58 -22.60 -22.34
CA LEU A 323 -125.88 -21.92 -22.36
C LEU A 323 -126.45 -21.79 -23.78
N CYS A 324 -125.59 -21.65 -24.80
CA CYS A 324 -126.00 -21.56 -26.20
C CYS A 324 -126.46 -22.89 -26.82
N SER A 325 -126.47 -24.01 -26.09
CA SER A 325 -126.69 -25.36 -26.64
C SER A 325 -128.13 -25.89 -26.56
N GLN A 326 -129.11 -25.09 -26.13
CA GLN A 326 -130.51 -25.51 -25.93
C GLN A 326 -131.46 -25.01 -27.04
N PRO A 327 -132.15 -25.88 -27.80
CA PRO A 327 -133.07 -25.48 -28.85
C PRO A 327 -134.51 -25.21 -28.34
N PRO A 328 -135.13 -24.06 -28.64
CA PRO A 328 -136.54 -23.79 -28.32
C PRO A 328 -137.53 -24.41 -29.33
N GLU A 329 -138.79 -24.52 -28.93
CA GLU A 329 -139.85 -25.34 -29.54
C GLU A 329 -140.48 -24.77 -30.84
N GLU A 330 -139.80 -23.86 -31.54
CA GLU A 330 -140.39 -23.02 -32.59
C GLU A 330 -140.45 -23.69 -33.98
N THR A 331 -139.71 -24.79 -34.17
CA THR A 331 -139.55 -25.51 -35.46
C THR A 331 -140.86 -26.08 -36.02
N ALA A 332 -141.90 -26.25 -35.19
CA ALA A 332 -143.22 -26.72 -35.64
C ALA A 332 -144.08 -25.66 -36.35
N ARG A 333 -143.83 -24.36 -36.12
CA ARG A 333 -144.52 -23.26 -36.83
C ARG A 333 -143.79 -22.88 -38.12
N PHE A 334 -142.45 -22.96 -38.09
CA PHE A 334 -141.55 -22.68 -39.20
C PHE A 334 -141.99 -23.32 -40.54
N TYR A 335 -142.49 -24.56 -40.54
CA TYR A 335 -142.92 -25.24 -41.77
C TYR A 335 -144.24 -24.73 -42.39
N ALA A 336 -145.09 -24.05 -41.61
CA ALA A 336 -146.30 -23.41 -42.14
C ALA A 336 -145.93 -22.05 -42.77
N ASP A 337 -145.14 -21.25 -42.07
CA ASP A 337 -144.62 -19.99 -42.60
C ASP A 337 -143.72 -20.22 -43.82
N GLN A 338 -142.91 -21.29 -43.84
CA GLN A 338 -142.05 -21.67 -44.97
C GLN A 338 -142.79 -21.79 -46.31
N ALA A 339 -144.09 -22.11 -46.33
CA ALA A 339 -144.85 -22.22 -47.59
C ALA A 339 -145.18 -20.84 -48.20
N ALA A 340 -145.66 -19.90 -47.39
CA ALA A 340 -145.87 -18.51 -47.83
C ALA A 340 -144.53 -17.80 -48.08
N VAL A 341 -143.54 -18.08 -47.24
CA VAL A 341 -142.15 -17.67 -47.43
C VAL A 341 -141.55 -18.32 -48.67
N TYR A 342 -142.02 -19.45 -49.22
CA TYR A 342 -141.47 -20.00 -50.48
C TYR A 342 -141.89 -19.18 -51.71
N GLU A 343 -143.10 -18.62 -51.73
CA GLU A 343 -143.52 -17.71 -52.81
C GLU A 343 -142.89 -16.33 -52.66
N LEU A 344 -142.77 -15.83 -51.43
CA LEU A 344 -142.07 -14.58 -51.14
C LEU A 344 -140.57 -14.71 -51.42
N ILE A 345 -139.94 -15.83 -51.07
CA ILE A 345 -138.57 -16.21 -51.47
C ILE A 345 -138.48 -16.37 -52.97
N ASN A 346 -139.48 -16.86 -53.72
CA ASN A 346 -139.35 -16.90 -55.19
C ASN A 346 -139.31 -15.49 -55.80
N ALA A 347 -140.15 -14.56 -55.31
CA ALA A 347 -140.08 -13.15 -55.71
C ALA A 347 -138.74 -12.53 -55.27
N GLU A 348 -138.37 -12.69 -54.00
CA GLU A 348 -137.12 -12.22 -53.42
C GLU A 348 -135.89 -12.91 -54.04
N VAL A 349 -135.99 -14.12 -54.61
CA VAL A 349 -134.92 -14.79 -55.38
C VAL A 349 -134.83 -14.22 -56.78
N THR A 350 -135.89 -13.67 -57.37
CA THR A 350 -135.75 -12.87 -58.61
C THR A 350 -135.16 -11.49 -58.34
N GLU A 351 -135.53 -10.84 -57.23
CA GLU A 351 -134.92 -9.57 -56.81
C GLU A 351 -133.48 -9.75 -56.33
N LEU A 352 -133.20 -10.82 -55.57
CA LEU A 352 -131.86 -11.24 -55.16
C LEU A 352 -131.08 -11.77 -56.36
N ALA A 353 -131.66 -12.39 -57.39
CA ALA A 353 -130.91 -12.68 -58.61
C ALA A 353 -130.48 -11.38 -59.28
N ALA A 354 -131.37 -10.39 -59.40
CA ALA A 354 -131.00 -9.07 -59.92
C ALA A 354 -130.01 -8.33 -59.00
N ALA A 355 -130.13 -8.45 -57.67
CA ALA A 355 -129.21 -7.88 -56.69
C ALA A 355 -127.90 -8.67 -56.58
N LEU A 356 -127.87 -9.94 -56.97
CA LEU A 356 -126.70 -10.82 -57.01
C LEU A 356 -126.00 -10.75 -58.36
N GLU A 357 -126.65 -10.30 -59.45
CA GLU A 357 -125.95 -9.79 -60.63
C GLU A 357 -125.36 -8.38 -60.35
N ARG A 358 -126.04 -7.54 -59.55
CA ARG A 358 -125.45 -6.29 -59.03
C ARG A 358 -124.29 -6.57 -58.07
N GLU A 359 -124.42 -7.51 -57.14
CA GLU A 359 -123.32 -7.93 -56.27
C GLU A 359 -122.27 -8.73 -57.02
N LYS A 360 -122.57 -9.48 -58.08
CA LYS A 360 -121.53 -10.07 -58.95
C LYS A 360 -120.75 -8.98 -59.65
N THR A 361 -121.40 -7.98 -60.24
CA THR A 361 -120.69 -6.86 -60.89
C THR A 361 -119.94 -5.99 -59.88
N GLN A 362 -120.46 -5.78 -58.67
CA GLN A 362 -119.72 -5.13 -57.58
C GLN A 362 -118.61 -6.02 -57.01
N ALA A 363 -118.79 -7.33 -56.93
CA ALA A 363 -117.78 -8.30 -56.49
C ALA A 363 -116.72 -8.53 -57.58
N GLU A 364 -117.04 -8.33 -58.86
CA GLU A 364 -116.10 -8.27 -59.96
C GLU A 364 -115.34 -6.95 -59.94
N GLN A 365 -115.98 -5.81 -59.65
CA GLN A 365 -115.30 -4.55 -59.38
C GLN A 365 -114.39 -4.64 -58.15
N LEU A 366 -114.85 -5.26 -57.05
CA LEU A 366 -114.08 -5.52 -55.84
C LEU A 366 -113.02 -6.60 -56.05
N LYS A 367 -113.21 -7.57 -56.96
CA LYS A 367 -112.21 -8.55 -57.38
C LYS A 367 -111.17 -7.92 -58.29
N ASN A 368 -111.54 -6.97 -59.14
CA ASN A 368 -110.62 -6.20 -59.96
C ASN A 368 -109.84 -5.18 -59.11
N TRP A 369 -110.49 -4.54 -58.15
CA TRP A 369 -109.83 -3.72 -57.13
C TRP A 369 -108.97 -4.58 -56.20
N SER A 370 -109.41 -5.77 -55.83
CA SER A 370 -108.65 -6.72 -55.02
C SER A 370 -107.48 -7.31 -55.81
N THR A 371 -107.58 -7.59 -57.10
CA THR A 371 -106.42 -8.02 -57.92
C THR A 371 -105.47 -6.85 -58.17
N GLN A 372 -105.94 -5.62 -58.39
CA GLN A 372 -105.07 -4.42 -58.42
C GLN A 372 -104.40 -4.14 -57.06
N ARG A 373 -105.12 -4.34 -55.95
CA ARG A 373 -104.60 -4.21 -54.59
C ARG A 373 -103.64 -5.36 -54.26
N GLN A 374 -103.91 -6.59 -54.69
CA GLN A 374 -103.02 -7.73 -54.57
C GLN A 374 -101.79 -7.56 -55.46
N GLN A 375 -101.91 -6.98 -56.66
CA GLN A 375 -100.79 -6.65 -57.53
C GLN A 375 -99.91 -5.58 -56.88
N SER A 376 -100.46 -4.46 -56.44
CA SER A 376 -99.69 -3.41 -55.73
C SER A 376 -99.14 -3.89 -54.37
N LEU A 377 -99.83 -4.79 -53.66
CA LEU A 377 -99.30 -5.47 -52.47
C LEU A 377 -98.26 -6.54 -52.82
N MET A 378 -98.34 -7.21 -53.96
CA MET A 378 -97.31 -8.15 -54.43
C MET A 378 -96.09 -7.43 -54.97
N GLU A 379 -96.24 -6.27 -55.61
CA GLU A 379 -95.14 -5.37 -55.93
C GLU A 379 -94.50 -4.81 -54.65
N ARG A 380 -95.30 -4.36 -53.68
CA ARG A 380 -94.79 -3.87 -52.39
C ARG A 380 -94.13 -5.02 -51.61
N ARG A 381 -94.67 -6.23 -51.65
CA ARG A 381 -94.05 -7.45 -51.11
C ARG A 381 -92.78 -7.83 -51.86
N GLN A 382 -92.71 -7.70 -53.19
CA GLN A 382 -91.48 -7.92 -53.95
C GLN A 382 -90.43 -6.86 -53.64
N LYS A 383 -90.80 -5.58 -53.51
CA LYS A 383 -89.91 -4.51 -53.06
C LYS A 383 -89.37 -4.84 -51.65
N LEU A 384 -90.25 -5.17 -50.70
CA LEU A 384 -89.86 -5.59 -49.36
C LEU A 384 -88.99 -6.86 -49.34
N LEU A 385 -89.29 -7.88 -50.15
CA LEU A 385 -88.46 -9.09 -50.28
C LEU A 385 -87.09 -8.83 -50.93
N ARG A 386 -87.00 -7.89 -51.90
CA ARG A 386 -85.71 -7.43 -52.44
C ARG A 386 -84.84 -6.78 -51.35
N HIS A 387 -85.45 -6.08 -50.39
CA HIS A 387 -84.74 -5.55 -49.21
C HIS A 387 -84.41 -6.65 -48.19
N LEU A 388 -85.38 -7.48 -47.81
CA LEU A 388 -85.29 -8.51 -46.75
C LEU A 388 -84.39 -9.72 -47.10
N GLY A 389 -84.17 -10.04 -48.37
CA GLY A 389 -83.39 -11.23 -48.77
C GLY A 389 -84.13 -12.55 -48.53
N GLY A 390 -83.40 -13.67 -48.63
CA GLY A 390 -83.97 -15.03 -48.52
C GLY A 390 -84.05 -15.56 -47.09
N SER A 391 -83.42 -14.89 -46.14
CA SER A 391 -83.30 -15.32 -44.74
C SER A 391 -83.09 -14.10 -43.83
N PRO A 392 -83.51 -14.13 -42.55
CA PRO A 392 -83.06 -13.16 -41.54
C PRO A 392 -81.53 -13.01 -41.50
N GLY A 393 -80.79 -14.08 -41.81
CA GLY A 393 -79.33 -14.05 -41.93
C GLY A 393 -78.81 -13.20 -43.09
N ASP A 394 -79.60 -12.97 -44.16
CA ASP A 394 -79.22 -12.10 -45.27
C ASP A 394 -79.48 -10.62 -44.95
N MET A 395 -80.55 -10.32 -44.22
CA MET A 395 -80.76 -9.01 -43.60
C MET A 395 -79.56 -8.63 -42.72
N THR A 396 -79.17 -9.50 -41.78
CA THR A 396 -78.00 -9.26 -40.92
C THR A 396 -76.70 -9.18 -41.71
N ARG A 397 -76.50 -10.00 -42.76
CA ARG A 397 -75.32 -9.90 -43.64
C ARG A 397 -75.28 -8.61 -44.45
N ARG A 398 -76.42 -8.04 -44.83
CA ARG A 398 -76.47 -6.75 -45.54
C ARG A 398 -76.23 -5.59 -44.60
N THR A 399 -76.88 -5.54 -43.44
CA THR A 399 -76.61 -4.47 -42.45
C THR A 399 -75.18 -4.51 -41.95
N VAL A 400 -74.61 -5.69 -41.66
CA VAL A 400 -73.18 -5.85 -41.27
C VAL A 400 -72.21 -5.53 -42.42
N ARG A 401 -72.67 -5.47 -43.68
CA ARG A 401 -71.87 -5.09 -44.86
C ARG A 401 -72.06 -3.63 -45.29
N GLU A 402 -73.14 -2.99 -44.85
CA GLU A 402 -73.42 -1.56 -45.05
C GLU A 402 -72.97 -0.69 -43.86
N LEU A 403 -72.83 -1.27 -42.65
CA LEU A 403 -71.91 -0.71 -41.67
C LEU A 403 -70.48 -0.86 -42.22
N PRO A 404 -69.70 0.23 -42.36
CA PRO A 404 -68.26 0.10 -42.47
C PRO A 404 -67.75 -0.62 -41.22
N SER A 405 -66.85 -1.59 -41.37
CA SER A 405 -66.07 -2.07 -40.22
C SER A 405 -65.22 -0.91 -39.74
N ASP A 406 -65.70 -0.22 -38.70
CA ASP A 406 -65.17 1.05 -38.24
C ASP A 406 -63.62 1.02 -38.19
N PRO A 407 -62.93 1.90 -38.93
CA PRO A 407 -61.47 1.91 -38.97
C PRO A 407 -60.85 2.13 -37.59
N GLN A 408 -61.56 2.74 -36.65
CA GLN A 408 -61.16 2.83 -35.25
C GLN A 408 -61.20 1.46 -34.55
N VAL A 409 -62.27 0.67 -34.73
CA VAL A 409 -62.38 -0.70 -34.17
C VAL A 409 -61.37 -1.65 -34.82
N ALA A 410 -61.07 -1.49 -36.12
CA ALA A 410 -60.03 -2.26 -36.80
C ALA A 410 -58.63 -1.95 -36.25
N ARG A 411 -58.31 -0.66 -36.03
CA ARG A 411 -57.05 -0.22 -35.38
C ARG A 411 -56.94 -0.75 -33.96
N LEU A 412 -57.95 -0.53 -33.11
CA LEU A 412 -57.96 -1.00 -31.72
C LEU A 412 -57.76 -2.53 -31.59
N ARG A 413 -58.25 -3.32 -32.55
CA ARG A 413 -57.97 -4.77 -32.59
C ARG A 413 -56.51 -5.08 -32.96
N ALA A 414 -55.93 -4.37 -33.93
CA ALA A 414 -54.52 -4.50 -34.26
C ALA A 414 -53.61 -4.04 -33.10
N ASP A 415 -53.96 -2.94 -32.43
CA ASP A 415 -53.23 -2.40 -31.28
C ASP A 415 -53.30 -3.37 -30.08
N LEU A 416 -54.46 -3.95 -29.79
CA LEU A 416 -54.59 -5.00 -28.77
C LEU A 416 -53.76 -6.24 -29.09
N GLU A 417 -53.69 -6.66 -30.36
CA GLU A 417 -52.88 -7.82 -30.76
C GLU A 417 -51.38 -7.51 -30.73
N ASN A 418 -50.97 -6.30 -31.12
CA ASN A 418 -49.61 -5.79 -30.95
C ASN A 418 -49.21 -5.78 -29.47
N MET A 419 -50.07 -5.28 -28.57
CA MET A 419 -49.81 -5.28 -27.13
C MET A 419 -49.73 -6.69 -26.55
N ARG A 420 -50.55 -7.63 -27.01
CA ARG A 420 -50.45 -9.07 -26.65
C ARG A 420 -49.11 -9.66 -27.09
N VAL A 421 -48.68 -9.41 -28.32
CA VAL A 421 -47.39 -9.90 -28.84
C VAL A 421 -46.21 -9.28 -28.11
N MET A 422 -46.28 -8.00 -27.75
CA MET A 422 -45.26 -7.33 -26.94
C MET A 422 -45.20 -7.91 -25.53
N HIS A 423 -46.33 -8.05 -24.84
CA HIS A 423 -46.38 -8.66 -23.51
C HIS A 423 -45.86 -10.11 -23.52
N GLN A 424 -46.19 -10.92 -24.54
CA GLN A 424 -45.63 -12.27 -24.69
C GLN A 424 -44.10 -12.28 -24.92
N ARG A 425 -43.54 -11.25 -25.57
CA ARG A 425 -42.07 -11.10 -25.72
C ARG A 425 -41.44 -10.70 -24.40
N GLU A 426 -42.03 -9.74 -23.69
CA GLU A 426 -41.59 -9.28 -22.37
C GLU A 426 -41.61 -10.41 -21.33
N MET A 427 -42.68 -11.20 -21.28
CA MET A 427 -42.77 -12.40 -20.42
C MET A 427 -41.65 -13.40 -20.73
N ARG A 428 -41.39 -13.70 -22.01
CA ARG A 428 -40.27 -14.59 -22.38
C ARG A 428 -38.90 -14.04 -21.99
N LEU A 429 -38.68 -12.73 -22.13
CA LEU A 429 -37.46 -12.05 -21.70
C LEU A 429 -37.32 -11.98 -20.18
N ALA A 430 -38.43 -11.93 -19.44
CA ALA A 430 -38.46 -12.06 -17.99
C ALA A 430 -38.09 -13.50 -17.58
N GLU A 431 -38.71 -14.52 -18.19
CA GLU A 431 -38.40 -15.92 -17.91
C GLU A 431 -36.93 -16.29 -18.22
N THR A 432 -36.32 -15.76 -19.30
CA THR A 432 -34.90 -16.03 -19.59
C THR A 432 -33.99 -15.38 -18.54
N LYS A 433 -34.26 -14.13 -18.16
CA LYS A 433 -33.53 -13.46 -17.08
C LYS A 433 -33.72 -14.16 -15.73
N GLU A 434 -34.92 -14.68 -15.45
CA GLU A 434 -35.19 -15.43 -14.23
C GLU A 434 -34.43 -16.76 -14.20
N ARG A 435 -34.33 -17.47 -15.33
CA ARG A 435 -33.45 -18.64 -15.46
C ARG A 435 -31.99 -18.27 -15.23
N GLU A 436 -31.46 -17.26 -15.95
CA GLU A 436 -30.09 -16.76 -15.78
C GLU A 436 -29.77 -16.35 -14.33
N LEU A 437 -30.72 -15.77 -13.61
CA LEU A 437 -30.55 -15.40 -12.20
C LEU A 437 -30.60 -16.62 -11.27
N ARG A 438 -31.51 -17.57 -11.51
CA ARG A 438 -31.55 -18.83 -10.76
C ARG A 438 -30.26 -19.65 -10.95
N ASP A 439 -29.74 -19.71 -12.17
CA ASP A 439 -28.48 -20.38 -12.49
C ASP A 439 -27.28 -19.70 -11.80
N LYS A 440 -27.25 -18.36 -11.75
CA LYS A 440 -26.24 -17.58 -11.00
C LYS A 440 -26.32 -17.80 -9.50
N VAL A 441 -27.52 -17.87 -8.91
CA VAL A 441 -27.70 -18.18 -7.49
C VAL A 441 -27.18 -19.58 -7.16
N GLN A 442 -27.50 -20.58 -7.97
CA GLN A 442 -26.97 -21.94 -7.79
C GLN A 442 -25.44 -21.98 -7.88
N LEU A 443 -24.83 -21.24 -8.82
CA LEU A 443 -23.37 -21.13 -8.88
C LEU A 443 -22.80 -20.50 -7.59
N LEU A 444 -23.37 -19.39 -7.11
CA LEU A 444 -22.94 -18.75 -5.85
C LEU A 444 -23.16 -19.65 -4.63
N GLU A 445 -24.19 -20.49 -4.60
CA GLU A 445 -24.41 -21.50 -3.56
C GLU A 445 -23.33 -22.60 -3.61
N THR A 446 -22.93 -23.06 -4.80
CA THR A 446 -21.81 -24.02 -4.95
C THR A 446 -20.46 -23.41 -4.60
N GLU A 447 -20.24 -22.12 -4.87
CA GLU A 447 -19.02 -21.41 -4.45
C GLU A 447 -19.01 -21.14 -2.94
N GLY A 448 -20.14 -20.76 -2.35
CA GLY A 448 -20.29 -20.55 -0.92
C GLY A 448 -20.06 -21.83 -0.12
N THR A 449 -20.61 -22.96 -0.56
CA THR A 449 -20.36 -24.28 0.05
C THR A 449 -18.90 -24.73 -0.13
N ARG A 450 -18.27 -24.48 -1.29
CA ARG A 450 -16.84 -24.72 -1.51
C ARG A 450 -15.96 -23.87 -0.58
N LEU A 451 -16.26 -22.59 -0.40
CA LEU A 451 -15.53 -21.70 0.51
C LEU A 451 -15.73 -22.09 1.98
N HIS A 452 -16.94 -22.48 2.37
CA HIS A 452 -17.21 -22.99 3.71
C HIS A 452 -16.43 -24.27 4.03
N ALA A 453 -16.31 -25.20 3.06
CA ALA A 453 -15.44 -26.37 3.20
C ALA A 453 -13.95 -25.98 3.37
N GLN A 454 -13.48 -24.97 2.63
CA GLN A 454 -12.10 -24.45 2.79
C GLN A 454 -11.88 -23.77 4.15
N ILE A 455 -12.88 -23.11 4.73
CA ILE A 455 -12.82 -22.58 6.10
C ILE A 455 -12.71 -23.73 7.11
N ILE A 456 -13.53 -24.78 6.99
CA ILE A 456 -13.47 -25.97 7.86
C ILE A 456 -12.11 -26.69 7.74
N GLU A 457 -11.48 -26.72 6.57
CA GLU A 457 -10.10 -27.19 6.42
C GLU A 457 -9.07 -26.27 7.08
N GLY A 458 -9.26 -24.95 6.97
CA GLY A 458 -8.42 -23.96 7.65
C GLY A 458 -8.47 -24.14 9.17
N GLU A 459 -9.66 -24.24 9.77
CA GLU A 459 -9.83 -24.48 11.20
C GLU A 459 -9.20 -25.79 11.68
N LYS A 460 -9.21 -26.85 10.85
CA LYS A 460 -8.53 -28.11 11.18
C LYS A 460 -7.02 -27.93 11.23
N ARG A 461 -6.45 -27.13 10.31
CA ARG A 461 -5.02 -26.81 10.30
C ARG A 461 -4.62 -25.91 11.48
N VAL A 462 -5.47 -24.94 11.84
CA VAL A 462 -5.27 -24.12 13.06
C VAL A 462 -5.22 -25.01 14.29
N ARG A 463 -6.20 -25.91 14.47
CA ARG A 463 -6.23 -26.87 15.59
C ARG A 463 -5.02 -27.79 15.63
N GLN A 464 -4.50 -28.22 14.46
CA GLN A 464 -3.25 -28.98 14.37
C GLN A 464 -2.01 -28.16 14.75
N ILE A 465 -1.99 -26.85 14.46
CA ILE A 465 -0.91 -25.95 14.89
C ILE A 465 -0.99 -25.73 16.41
N GLU A 466 -2.18 -25.49 16.97
CA GLU A 466 -2.41 -25.37 18.42
C GLU A 466 -1.94 -26.62 19.17
N GLU A 467 -2.26 -27.82 18.67
CA GLU A 467 -1.80 -29.10 19.23
C GLU A 467 -0.27 -29.25 19.16
N LEU A 468 0.36 -28.88 18.04
CA LEU A 468 1.82 -28.91 17.89
C LEU A 468 2.53 -27.85 18.76
N GLU A 469 1.94 -26.67 18.94
CA GLU A 469 2.45 -25.67 19.88
C GLU A 469 2.35 -26.14 21.32
N GLU A 470 1.27 -26.82 21.71
CA GLU A 470 1.17 -27.41 23.06
C GLU A 470 2.19 -28.52 23.26
N GLN A 471 2.37 -29.42 22.28
CA GLN A 471 3.43 -30.43 22.30
C GLN A 471 4.83 -29.80 22.43
N LEU A 472 5.12 -28.69 21.72
CA LEU A 472 6.39 -27.97 21.85
C LEU A 472 6.55 -27.35 23.25
N ARG A 473 5.52 -26.67 23.78
CA ARG A 473 5.51 -26.11 25.14
C ARG A 473 5.75 -27.19 26.21
N GLN A 474 5.15 -28.37 26.05
CA GLN A 474 5.37 -29.52 26.92
C GLN A 474 6.84 -29.99 26.82
N ARG A 475 7.39 -30.18 25.61
CA ARG A 475 8.79 -30.58 25.43
C ARG A 475 9.80 -29.56 25.97
N ASP A 476 9.54 -28.25 25.84
CA ASP A 476 10.41 -27.21 26.40
C ASP A 476 10.33 -27.20 27.93
N HIS A 477 9.16 -27.46 28.52
CA HIS A 477 9.00 -27.63 29.96
C HIS A 477 9.77 -28.87 30.46
N ASP A 478 9.61 -30.02 29.80
CA ASP A 478 10.34 -31.25 30.12
C ASP A 478 11.86 -31.04 30.01
N MET A 479 12.33 -30.39 28.94
CA MET A 479 13.74 -30.06 28.74
C MET A 479 14.25 -29.04 29.78
N ALA A 480 13.42 -28.16 30.32
CA ALA A 480 13.78 -27.27 31.42
C ALA A 480 13.86 -28.02 32.76
N ALA A 481 12.90 -28.90 33.04
CA ALA A 481 12.91 -29.78 34.21
C ALA A 481 14.13 -30.73 34.19
N GLU A 482 14.45 -31.29 33.03
CA GLU A 482 15.66 -32.11 32.81
C GLU A 482 16.97 -31.33 33.03
N ARG A 483 17.05 -30.06 32.60
CA ARG A 483 18.22 -29.21 32.87
C ARG A 483 18.37 -28.96 34.36
N LYS A 484 17.29 -28.56 35.03
CA LYS A 484 17.24 -28.31 36.48
C LYS A 484 17.58 -29.55 37.31
N SER A 485 17.07 -30.72 36.93
CA SER A 485 17.42 -32.00 37.55
C SER A 485 18.92 -32.27 37.45
N ARG A 486 19.52 -32.10 36.26
CA ARG A 486 20.98 -32.25 36.07
C ARG A 486 21.81 -31.16 36.74
N GLU A 487 21.22 -30.01 37.08
CA GLU A 487 21.85 -28.97 37.90
C GLU A 487 21.85 -29.38 39.38
N GLU A 488 20.71 -29.86 39.90
CA GLU A 488 20.59 -30.41 41.25
C GLU A 488 21.51 -31.64 41.45
N GLU A 489 21.64 -32.53 40.46
CA GLU A 489 22.61 -33.63 40.47
C GLU A 489 24.07 -33.13 40.55
N ARG A 490 24.41 -32.07 39.81
CA ARG A 490 25.75 -31.46 39.85
C ARG A 490 26.03 -30.80 41.19
N GLU A 491 25.08 -30.01 41.73
CA GLU A 491 25.21 -29.38 43.05
C GLU A 491 25.35 -30.43 44.16
N GLN A 492 24.58 -31.52 44.11
CA GLN A 492 24.72 -32.65 45.03
C GLN A 492 26.09 -33.34 44.89
N PHE A 493 26.57 -33.55 43.67
CA PHE A 493 27.90 -34.14 43.44
C PHE A 493 29.02 -33.26 43.96
N GLU A 494 28.99 -31.94 43.71
CA GLU A 494 29.94 -30.98 44.26
C GLU A 494 29.86 -30.90 45.80
N ALA A 495 28.66 -30.88 46.37
CA ALA A 495 28.46 -30.87 47.83
C ALA A 495 29.05 -32.14 48.47
N ASN A 496 28.83 -33.30 47.85
CA ASN A 496 29.44 -34.56 48.25
C ASN A 496 30.98 -34.51 48.12
N GLN A 497 31.53 -33.99 47.03
CA GLN A 497 32.98 -33.80 46.89
C GLN A 497 33.56 -32.88 47.96
N ARG A 498 32.92 -31.72 48.22
CA ARG A 498 33.30 -30.79 49.30
C ARG A 498 33.28 -31.48 50.67
N ALA A 499 32.27 -32.30 50.94
CA ALA A 499 32.16 -33.08 52.17
C ALA A 499 33.26 -34.16 52.28
N PHE A 500 33.57 -34.87 51.19
CA PHE A 500 34.67 -35.84 51.15
C PHE A 500 36.03 -35.17 51.36
N LEU A 501 36.31 -34.04 50.71
CA LEU A 501 37.54 -33.28 50.88
C LEU A 501 37.67 -32.76 52.32
N ALA A 502 36.62 -32.14 52.88
CA ALA A 502 36.61 -31.72 54.28
C ALA A 502 36.82 -32.91 55.24
N ARG A 503 36.26 -34.09 54.93
CA ARG A 503 36.50 -35.31 55.72
C ARG A 503 37.96 -35.76 55.62
N ILE A 504 38.55 -35.79 54.43
CA ILE A 504 39.98 -36.07 54.23
C ILE A 504 40.83 -35.09 55.03
N GLU A 505 40.56 -33.79 54.98
CA GLU A 505 41.31 -32.82 55.79
C GLU A 505 41.17 -33.06 57.30
N THR A 506 40.00 -33.46 57.82
CA THR A 506 39.86 -33.78 59.25
C THR A 506 40.66 -35.02 59.64
N LEU A 507 40.74 -36.02 58.77
CA LEU A 507 41.55 -37.22 58.98
C LEU A 507 43.04 -36.91 58.85
N GLU A 508 43.44 -36.06 57.89
CA GLU A 508 44.81 -35.57 57.76
C GLU A 508 45.25 -34.73 58.96
N ARG A 509 44.40 -33.85 59.49
CA ARG A 509 44.71 -33.09 60.72
C ARG A 509 44.95 -34.04 61.89
N ALA A 510 44.10 -35.05 62.06
CA ALA A 510 44.25 -36.07 63.10
C ALA A 510 45.49 -36.98 62.89
N ALA A 511 45.88 -37.25 61.65
CA ALA A 511 47.11 -37.97 61.32
C ALA A 511 48.36 -37.11 61.56
N LYS A 512 48.32 -35.83 61.17
CA LYS A 512 49.42 -34.85 61.35
C LYS A 512 49.64 -34.48 62.81
N SER A 513 48.63 -34.54 63.68
CA SER A 513 48.83 -34.46 65.14
C SER A 513 49.50 -35.71 65.73
N ASN A 514 49.55 -36.82 64.99
CA ASN A 514 50.16 -38.09 65.42
C ASN A 514 51.52 -38.35 64.72
N THR A 515 52.07 -37.42 63.93
CA THR A 515 53.44 -37.54 63.41
C THR A 515 54.47 -37.06 64.45
N PRO A 516 55.69 -37.63 64.47
CA PRO A 516 56.69 -37.28 65.50
C PRO A 516 57.11 -35.81 65.49
N GLU A 517 57.16 -35.16 64.32
CA GLU A 517 57.43 -33.71 64.23
C GLU A 517 56.28 -32.86 64.79
N GLY A 518 55.03 -33.30 64.61
CA GLY A 518 53.85 -32.65 65.20
C GLY A 518 53.87 -32.71 66.72
N LEU A 519 54.22 -33.89 67.27
CA LEU A 519 54.43 -34.09 68.70
C LEU A 519 55.58 -33.21 69.23
N GLN A 520 56.74 -33.21 68.57
CA GLN A 520 57.88 -32.34 68.94
C GLN A 520 57.51 -30.86 68.90
N SER A 521 56.70 -30.40 67.94
CA SER A 521 56.22 -29.00 67.87
C SER A 521 55.21 -28.66 68.98
N ALA A 522 54.47 -29.65 69.49
CA ALA A 522 53.55 -29.49 70.63
C ALA A 522 54.29 -29.53 71.98
N GLU A 523 55.32 -30.38 72.11
CA GLU A 523 56.19 -30.46 73.29
C GLU A 523 57.09 -29.22 73.43
N ALA A 524 57.70 -28.74 72.33
CA ALA A 524 58.53 -27.53 72.32
C ALA A 524 57.75 -26.28 72.77
N ARG A 525 56.44 -26.22 72.52
CA ARG A 525 55.55 -25.13 72.99
C ARG A 525 55.12 -25.29 74.46
N ASN A 526 55.36 -26.44 75.09
CA ASN A 526 55.01 -26.73 76.49
C ASN A 526 56.21 -26.64 77.46
N VAL A 527 57.42 -26.31 77.00
CA VAL A 527 58.59 -26.10 77.87
C VAL A 527 58.42 -24.81 78.69
N LYS A 528 57.83 -24.94 79.88
CA LYS A 528 57.72 -23.86 80.87
C LYS A 528 59.09 -23.52 81.46
N LEU A 529 59.75 -22.50 80.92
CA LEU A 529 60.91 -21.88 81.56
C LEU A 529 60.57 -21.43 82.99
N ALA A 530 61.36 -21.89 83.96
CA ALA A 530 61.18 -21.59 85.37
C ALA A 530 61.35 -20.08 85.65
N SER A 531 60.61 -19.55 86.61
CA SER A 531 60.42 -18.10 86.82
C SER A 531 61.66 -17.31 87.23
N TRP A 532 62.78 -17.97 87.54
CA TRP A 532 64.01 -17.35 88.04
C TRP A 532 64.96 -16.88 86.91
N MET A 533 64.66 -17.16 85.64
CA MET A 533 65.51 -16.80 84.48
C MET A 533 65.05 -15.57 83.67
N ARG A 534 64.01 -14.84 84.10
CA ARG A 534 63.66 -13.55 83.45
C ARG A 534 64.45 -12.40 84.08
N LEU A 535 65.58 -12.04 83.46
CA LEU A 535 66.17 -10.71 83.67
C LEU A 535 65.17 -9.63 83.21
N LYS A 536 65.23 -8.47 83.85
CA LYS A 536 64.57 -7.25 83.37
C LYS A 536 65.51 -6.51 82.41
N SER A 537 64.93 -6.06 81.30
CA SER A 537 65.39 -5.00 80.42
C SER A 537 64.16 -4.20 80.00
#